data_AF-A0A1V4X1K2-F1
#
_entry.id   AF-A0A1V4X1K2-F1
#
_cell.length_a   1.000
_cell.length_b   1.000
_cell.length_c   1.000
_cell.angle_alpha   90.00
_cell.angle_beta   90.00
_cell.angle_gamma   90.00
#
_symmetry.space_group_name_H-M   'P 1'
#
loop_
_entity.id
_entity.type
_entity.pdbx_description
1 polymer ?
#
loop_
_entity_poly.entity_id
_entity_poly.type
_entity_poly.pdbx_seq_one_letter_code
_entity_poly.pdbx_strand_id
1 'polypeptide(L)'
;MIADVIIKAAGMEPPESQPYFPRPSGAGPERCMRQMVYHALGIAPDQKRNDRFILVLDDSSIHETLTEDWLNKTVFQLHSQQMAVNLDVTDMFPDAKEWIPERICETCARLVESGALQPGSEIIPAGVIHGHIDGIVTDMMFVDTHYEHKGLNHFTFEKIWNSEAYPQDYITQCCIYQRGIRVNLNPDITRSVLLIKNKNTAAYMDFLIEYDLESDTAYIIEMSRSSGEKVVGSREEPIFVMENIVRNAMAKFREVYLHVQNGTFPDRQYELSDWRCDYCPWGTIEGTCWQGFEEEYSALATNGVLDGIEDILAKYIQANADLGTKKNPGFEQEYIDLKGKIIALFDQANEFLKTNLPELCAYYLETKGHIDALEEEKEAVKTEVRDLLRENRVRKATAGPYIVDNRLDKYSYLNREKLDPGAVMRATEKRFKQILTIRRPN
;
A
#
# COMPACT_ATOMS: atom_id res chain seq x y z
N MET A 1 6.77 -12.36 -29.57
CA MET A 1 8.09 -11.70 -29.47
C MET A 1 8.79 -12.17 -28.20
N ILE A 2 10.11 -12.01 -28.05
CA ILE A 2 10.85 -12.48 -26.84
C ILE A 2 10.23 -11.92 -25.54
N ALA A 3 9.78 -10.67 -25.55
CA ALA A 3 9.12 -10.03 -24.41
C ALA A 3 7.88 -10.81 -23.91
N ASP A 4 7.04 -11.32 -24.82
CA ASP A 4 5.86 -12.11 -24.45
C ASP A 4 6.24 -13.46 -23.84
N VAL A 5 7.35 -14.04 -24.32
CA VAL A 5 7.83 -15.35 -23.87
C VAL A 5 8.39 -15.24 -22.45
N ILE A 6 9.16 -14.20 -22.13
CA ILE A 6 9.74 -14.01 -20.79
C ILE A 6 8.64 -13.90 -19.72
N ILE A 7 7.63 -13.05 -19.97
CA ILE A 7 6.52 -12.86 -19.02
C ILE A 7 5.78 -14.19 -18.82
N LYS A 8 5.39 -14.86 -19.91
CA LYS A 8 4.68 -16.14 -19.82
C LYS A 8 5.51 -17.24 -19.15
N ALA A 9 6.82 -17.28 -19.40
CA ALA A 9 7.72 -18.25 -18.77
C ALA A 9 7.75 -18.08 -17.26
N ALA A 10 7.84 -16.85 -16.75
CA ALA A 10 7.73 -16.58 -15.31
C ALA A 10 6.38 -17.05 -14.74
N GLY A 11 5.30 -16.93 -15.53
CA GLY A 11 3.99 -17.46 -15.19
C GLY A 11 3.86 -18.99 -15.18
N MET A 12 4.76 -19.73 -15.83
CA MET A 12 4.66 -21.19 -15.92
C MET A 12 5.15 -21.91 -14.65
N GLU A 13 6.06 -21.28 -13.91
CA GLU A 13 6.67 -21.84 -12.70
C GLU A 13 6.46 -20.89 -11.50
N PRO A 14 5.20 -20.58 -11.13
CA PRO A 14 4.98 -19.77 -9.95
C PRO A 14 5.54 -20.52 -8.73
N PRO A 15 6.23 -19.83 -7.81
CA PRO A 15 6.71 -20.47 -6.59
C PRO A 15 5.52 -21.09 -5.85
N GLU A 16 5.74 -22.28 -5.29
CA GLU A 16 4.72 -22.94 -4.49
C GLU A 16 4.28 -22.02 -3.34
N SER A 17 2.98 -22.01 -3.08
CA SER A 17 2.44 -21.24 -1.96
C SER A 17 2.91 -21.90 -0.67
N GLN A 18 3.88 -21.29 0.00
CA GLN A 18 4.27 -21.67 1.35
C GLN A 18 3.05 -21.61 2.30
N PRO A 19 2.99 -22.49 3.31
CA PRO A 19 2.02 -22.36 4.40
C PRO A 19 2.11 -20.97 5.04
N TYR A 20 0.97 -20.47 5.51
CA TYR A 20 0.96 -19.22 6.25
C TYR A 20 1.71 -19.38 7.58
N PHE A 21 2.47 -18.35 7.94
CA PHE A 21 2.97 -18.15 9.29
C PHE A 21 3.15 -16.64 9.57
N PRO A 22 3.05 -16.21 10.83
CA PRO A 22 3.39 -14.85 11.24
C PRO A 22 4.83 -14.49 10.84
N ARG A 23 5.00 -13.39 10.09
CA ARG A 23 6.31 -12.92 9.62
C ARG A 23 6.40 -11.40 9.62
N PRO A 24 7.57 -10.79 9.89
CA PRO A 24 7.72 -9.34 9.98
C PRO A 24 7.19 -8.57 8.76
N SER A 25 7.41 -9.07 7.54
CA SER A 25 6.94 -8.44 6.29
C SER A 25 5.42 -8.50 6.06
N GLY A 26 4.66 -9.24 6.89
CA GLY A 26 3.20 -9.28 6.87
C GLY A 26 2.55 -8.64 8.09
N ALA A 27 3.34 -7.98 8.94
CA ALA A 27 2.92 -7.54 10.27
C ALA A 27 2.28 -6.15 10.29
N GLY A 28 2.60 -5.35 9.27
CA GLY A 28 2.16 -3.97 9.14
C GLY A 28 0.65 -3.77 9.05
N PRO A 29 0.13 -2.59 9.43
CA PRO A 29 -1.31 -2.30 9.47
C PRO A 29 -1.96 -2.27 8.08
N GLU A 30 -1.23 -1.96 7.01
CA GLU A 30 -1.74 -1.90 5.65
C GLU A 30 -1.88 -3.28 5.00
N ARG A 31 -1.42 -4.34 5.66
CA ARG A 31 -1.66 -5.70 5.20
C ARG A 31 -3.11 -6.12 5.46
N CYS A 32 -3.87 -6.49 4.43
CA CYS A 32 -5.25 -6.95 4.62
C CYS A 32 -5.33 -8.18 5.55
N MET A 33 -5.98 -8.06 6.71
CA MET A 33 -6.10 -9.16 7.67
C MET A 33 -6.88 -10.35 7.10
N ARG A 34 -7.95 -10.09 6.34
CA ARG A 34 -8.75 -11.14 5.71
C ARG A 34 -7.94 -11.97 4.72
N GLN A 35 -7.02 -11.34 4.00
CA GLN A 35 -6.05 -12.03 3.14
C GLN A 35 -5.17 -13.01 3.93
N MET A 36 -4.72 -12.60 5.12
CA MET A 36 -3.90 -13.45 5.99
C MET A 36 -4.71 -14.63 6.52
N VAL A 37 -5.98 -14.44 6.87
CA VAL A 37 -6.89 -15.52 7.28
C VAL A 37 -7.13 -16.51 6.13
N TYR A 38 -7.36 -16.04 4.90
CA TYR A 38 -7.49 -16.95 3.74
C TYR A 38 -6.25 -17.81 3.54
N HIS A 39 -5.07 -17.18 3.62
CA HIS A 39 -3.81 -17.90 3.50
C HIS A 39 -3.63 -18.91 4.64
N ALA A 40 -3.97 -18.54 5.88
CA ALA A 40 -3.90 -19.41 7.05
C ALA A 40 -4.87 -20.59 7.01
N LEU A 41 -6.06 -20.41 6.42
CA LEU A 41 -7.02 -21.49 6.19
C LEU A 41 -6.65 -22.39 4.98
N GLY A 42 -5.58 -22.07 4.24
CA GLY A 42 -5.22 -22.79 3.02
C GLY A 42 -6.23 -22.60 1.88
N ILE A 43 -7.00 -21.51 1.88
CA ILE A 43 -7.98 -21.23 0.83
C ILE A 43 -7.22 -20.83 -0.44
N ALA A 44 -7.45 -21.57 -1.51
CA ALA A 44 -6.83 -21.30 -2.80
C ALA A 44 -7.19 -19.90 -3.32
N PRO A 45 -6.25 -19.15 -3.90
CA PRO A 45 -6.54 -17.89 -4.58
C PRO A 45 -7.58 -18.04 -5.70
N ASP A 46 -8.48 -17.06 -5.83
CA ASP A 46 -9.48 -17.00 -6.91
C ASP A 46 -8.84 -16.67 -8.26
N GLN A 47 -7.72 -15.93 -8.23
CA GLN A 47 -6.98 -15.54 -9.42
C GLN A 47 -5.53 -16.01 -9.35
N LYS A 48 -5.06 -16.52 -10.49
CA LYS A 48 -3.63 -16.71 -10.71
C LYS A 48 -2.95 -15.34 -10.64
N ARG A 49 -1.81 -15.25 -9.95
CA ARG A 49 -0.98 -14.05 -9.99
C ARG A 49 -0.69 -13.70 -11.45
N ASN A 50 -0.77 -12.42 -11.78
CA ASN A 50 -0.39 -11.95 -13.10
C ASN A 50 1.06 -12.36 -13.38
N ASP A 51 1.33 -12.96 -14.53
CA ASP A 51 2.66 -13.39 -14.96
C ASP A 51 3.71 -12.26 -14.83
N ARG A 52 3.31 -11.01 -15.12
CA ARG A 52 4.15 -9.82 -14.95
C ARG A 52 4.48 -9.52 -13.49
N PHE A 53 3.55 -9.82 -12.58
CA PHE A 53 3.76 -9.58 -11.15
C PHE A 53 4.86 -10.48 -10.58
N ILE A 54 5.00 -11.71 -11.08
CA ILE A 54 6.09 -12.62 -10.68
C ILE A 54 7.45 -11.99 -10.97
N LEU A 55 7.63 -11.45 -12.18
CA LEU A 55 8.87 -10.73 -12.54
C LEU A 55 9.12 -9.50 -11.67
N VAL A 56 8.07 -8.79 -11.25
CA VAL A 56 8.23 -7.62 -10.35
C VAL A 56 8.71 -8.05 -8.96
N LEU A 57 8.31 -9.23 -8.49
CA LEU A 57 8.83 -9.80 -7.25
C LEU A 57 10.30 -10.20 -7.41
N ASP A 58 10.66 -10.91 -8.47
CA ASP A 58 12.04 -11.33 -8.75
C ASP A 58 13.00 -10.14 -8.95
N ASP A 59 12.54 -9.08 -9.59
CA ASP A 59 13.30 -7.84 -9.76
C ASP A 59 13.64 -7.16 -8.41
N SER A 60 12.86 -7.43 -7.36
CA SER A 60 13.10 -6.85 -6.04
C SER A 60 14.41 -7.32 -5.42
N SER A 61 14.75 -8.61 -5.53
CA SER A 61 16.01 -9.14 -4.98
C SER A 61 17.25 -8.64 -5.75
N ILE A 62 17.14 -8.43 -7.06
CA ILE A 62 18.25 -7.90 -7.86
C ILE A 62 18.58 -6.47 -7.45
N HIS A 63 17.55 -5.66 -7.16
CA HIS A 63 17.77 -4.29 -6.69
C HIS A 63 18.46 -4.23 -5.33
N GLU A 64 18.15 -5.15 -4.41
CA GLU A 64 18.86 -5.27 -3.14
C GLU A 64 20.35 -5.51 -3.39
N THR A 65 20.73 -6.56 -4.12
CA THR A 65 22.14 -6.86 -4.41
C THR A 65 22.87 -5.71 -5.09
N LEU A 66 22.22 -5.01 -6.02
CA LEU A 66 22.84 -3.86 -6.69
C LEU A 66 23.05 -2.69 -5.73
N THR A 67 22.08 -2.39 -4.87
CA THR A 67 22.20 -1.31 -3.89
C THR A 67 23.26 -1.63 -2.84
N GLU A 68 23.38 -2.88 -2.40
CA GLU A 68 24.44 -3.34 -1.51
C GLU A 68 25.84 -3.17 -2.12
N ASP A 69 26.03 -3.52 -3.40
CA ASP A 69 27.29 -3.30 -4.12
C ASP A 69 27.67 -1.81 -4.19
N TRP A 70 26.68 -0.93 -4.35
CA TRP A 70 26.93 0.52 -4.27
C TRP A 70 27.23 1.00 -2.86
N LEU A 71 26.52 0.49 -1.84
CA LEU A 71 26.73 0.86 -0.44
C LEU A 71 28.16 0.50 -0.01
N ASN A 72 28.67 -0.66 -0.41
CA ASN A 72 30.05 -1.11 -0.15
C ASN A 72 31.13 -0.27 -0.86
N LYS A 73 30.76 0.60 -1.80
CA LYS A 73 31.67 1.56 -2.45
C LYS A 73 31.65 2.93 -1.76
N THR A 74 30.77 3.12 -0.78
CA THR A 74 30.69 4.35 0.02
C THR A 74 31.57 4.26 1.26
N VAL A 75 31.42 5.21 2.18
CA VAL A 75 32.06 5.20 3.49
C VAL A 75 31.34 4.31 4.50
N PHE A 76 30.15 3.82 4.16
CA PHE A 76 29.40 2.88 4.99
C PHE A 76 29.91 1.47 4.76
N GLN A 77 29.98 0.70 5.84
CA GLN A 77 30.27 -0.73 5.77
C GLN A 77 28.97 -1.50 6.00
N LEU A 78 28.52 -2.24 4.99
CA LEU A 78 27.42 -3.18 5.17
C LEU A 78 27.98 -4.51 5.67
N HIS A 79 27.59 -4.92 6.87
CA HIS A 79 27.93 -6.23 7.43
C HIS A 79 26.67 -6.96 7.90
N SER A 80 26.80 -8.26 8.17
CA SER A 80 25.67 -9.11 8.62
C SER A 80 24.47 -9.13 7.65
N GLN A 81 24.74 -9.22 6.35
CA GLN A 81 23.71 -9.30 5.31
C GLN A 81 22.87 -10.57 5.43
N GLN A 82 21.56 -10.46 5.16
CA GLN A 82 20.63 -11.59 5.20
C GLN A 82 20.70 -12.36 6.54
N MET A 83 20.93 -11.63 7.64
CA MET A 83 21.07 -12.22 8.97
C MET A 83 19.70 -12.58 9.54
N ALA A 84 19.57 -13.80 10.04
CA ALA A 84 18.40 -14.24 10.77
C ALA A 84 18.22 -13.45 12.08
N VAL A 85 17.01 -12.94 12.31
CA VAL A 85 16.63 -12.27 13.55
C VAL A 85 15.40 -12.97 14.13
N ASN A 86 15.52 -13.35 15.40
CA ASN A 86 14.45 -13.94 16.19
C ASN A 86 13.90 -12.90 17.16
N LEU A 87 12.59 -12.90 17.36
CA LEU A 87 11.89 -12.18 18.41
C LEU A 87 10.96 -13.17 19.12
N ASP A 88 11.32 -13.56 20.34
CA ASP A 88 10.40 -14.28 21.22
C ASP A 88 9.34 -13.28 21.72
N VAL A 89 8.07 -13.56 21.43
CA VAL A 89 6.97 -12.68 21.81
C VAL A 89 6.16 -13.22 22.99
N THR A 90 6.62 -14.28 23.64
CA THR A 90 5.95 -14.88 24.81
C THR A 90 5.91 -13.94 26.02
N ASP A 91 6.88 -13.04 26.16
CA ASP A 91 6.88 -11.99 27.18
C ASP A 91 5.76 -10.94 26.95
N MET A 92 5.36 -10.72 25.70
CA MET A 92 4.26 -9.82 25.35
C MET A 92 2.91 -10.55 25.34
N PHE A 93 2.90 -11.80 24.91
CA PHE A 93 1.73 -12.63 24.71
C PHE A 93 2.05 -14.04 25.23
N PRO A 94 1.74 -14.36 26.49
CA PRO A 94 2.07 -15.67 27.09
C PRO A 94 1.49 -16.87 26.32
N ASP A 95 0.43 -16.67 25.56
CA ASP A 95 -0.21 -17.66 24.69
C ASP A 95 0.41 -17.76 23.29
N ALA A 96 1.52 -17.05 23.00
CA ALA A 96 2.15 -17.01 21.67
C ALA A 96 2.51 -18.37 21.08
N LYS A 97 2.81 -19.36 21.93
CA LYS A 97 3.10 -20.72 21.47
C LYS A 97 1.89 -21.44 20.87
N GLU A 98 0.68 -20.98 21.17
CA GLU A 98 -0.56 -21.55 20.62
C GLU A 98 -0.82 -21.10 19.18
N TRP A 99 -0.41 -19.87 18.85
CA TRP A 99 -0.70 -19.23 17.56
C TRP A 99 0.52 -18.96 16.68
N ILE A 100 1.73 -19.15 17.21
CA ILE A 100 2.98 -19.24 16.43
C ILE A 100 3.56 -20.64 16.63
N PRO A 101 3.28 -21.60 15.72
CA PRO A 101 3.84 -22.94 15.84
C PRO A 101 5.33 -22.96 15.51
N GLU A 102 6.00 -24.01 15.99
CA GLU A 102 7.32 -24.38 15.51
C GLU A 102 7.28 -24.65 14.00
N ARG A 103 8.32 -24.20 13.28
CA ARG A 103 8.40 -24.36 11.82
C ARG A 103 9.85 -24.35 11.33
N ILE A 104 10.04 -24.73 10.08
CA ILE A 104 11.34 -24.63 9.41
C ILE A 104 11.38 -23.35 8.58
N CYS A 105 12.44 -22.56 8.70
CA CYS A 105 12.71 -21.48 7.77
C CYS A 105 13.47 -22.01 6.55
N GLU A 106 12.87 -21.91 5.36
CA GLU A 106 13.49 -22.39 4.11
C GLU A 106 14.80 -21.66 3.76
N THR A 107 14.93 -20.37 4.11
CA THR A 107 16.19 -19.64 3.89
C THR A 107 17.28 -20.18 4.80
N CYS A 108 17.02 -20.34 6.10
CA CYS A 108 17.98 -20.95 7.01
C CYS A 108 18.29 -22.40 6.64
N ALA A 109 17.31 -23.19 6.20
CA ALA A 109 17.53 -24.56 5.75
C ALA A 109 18.52 -24.62 4.57
N ARG A 110 18.35 -23.77 3.56
CA ARG A 110 19.31 -23.66 2.43
C ARG A 110 20.71 -23.25 2.90
N LEU A 111 20.81 -22.40 3.93
CA LEU A 111 22.10 -22.01 4.51
C LEU A 111 22.74 -23.15 5.33
N VAL A 112 21.94 -24.00 5.97
CA VAL A 112 22.43 -25.22 6.63
C VAL A 112 22.92 -26.22 5.59
N GLU A 113 22.18 -26.41 4.50
CA GLU A 113 22.58 -27.28 3.39
C GLU A 113 23.89 -26.85 2.73
N SER A 114 24.13 -25.54 2.61
CA SER A 114 25.36 -24.99 2.05
C SER A 114 26.54 -24.96 3.05
N GLY A 115 26.29 -25.30 4.33
CA GLY A 115 27.27 -25.25 5.41
C GLY A 115 27.53 -23.84 5.97
N ALA A 116 26.74 -22.84 5.57
CA ALA A 116 26.81 -21.48 6.09
C ALA A 116 26.22 -21.35 7.51
N LEU A 117 25.29 -22.23 7.89
CA LEU A 117 24.72 -22.33 9.24
C LEU A 117 24.88 -23.75 9.82
N GLN A 118 24.87 -23.83 11.15
CA GLN A 118 24.90 -25.10 11.87
C GLN A 118 23.54 -25.83 11.77
N PRO A 119 23.51 -27.17 11.65
CA PRO A 119 22.26 -27.93 11.69
C PRO A 119 21.40 -27.61 12.90
N GLY A 120 20.09 -27.47 12.69
CA GLY A 120 19.11 -27.07 13.70
C GLY A 120 18.82 -25.57 13.74
N SER A 121 19.67 -24.73 13.12
CA SER A 121 19.43 -23.28 12.98
C SER A 121 18.19 -22.96 12.13
N GLU A 122 17.75 -23.90 11.30
CA GLU A 122 16.56 -23.79 10.47
C GLU A 122 15.24 -23.96 11.23
N ILE A 123 15.28 -24.51 12.45
CA ILE A 123 14.11 -24.75 13.29
C ILE A 123 13.80 -23.47 14.07
N ILE A 124 12.63 -22.89 13.81
CA ILE A 124 12.13 -21.70 14.49
C ILE A 124 11.19 -22.16 15.61
N PRO A 125 11.51 -21.90 16.89
CA PRO A 125 10.68 -22.34 18.01
C PRO A 125 9.27 -21.75 18.00
N ALA A 126 8.33 -22.44 18.64
CA ALA A 126 6.99 -21.90 18.89
C ALA A 126 7.07 -20.62 19.73
N GLY A 127 6.21 -19.65 19.41
CA GLY A 127 6.22 -18.32 20.04
C GLY A 127 7.27 -17.35 19.50
N VAL A 128 8.05 -17.73 18.49
CA VAL A 128 9.11 -16.90 17.90
C VAL A 128 8.72 -16.37 16.52
N ILE A 129 8.71 -15.04 16.40
CA ILE A 129 8.69 -14.36 15.11
C ILE A 129 10.11 -14.36 14.55
N HIS A 130 10.25 -14.79 13.31
CA HIS A 130 11.53 -14.95 12.64
C HIS A 130 11.48 -14.28 11.27
N GLY A 131 12.57 -13.60 10.93
CA GLY A 131 12.81 -13.09 9.58
C GLY A 131 14.29 -12.83 9.34
N HIS A 132 14.61 -12.31 8.17
CA HIS A 132 15.97 -11.98 7.76
C HIS A 132 16.01 -10.48 7.48
N ILE A 133 16.97 -9.79 8.10
CA ILE A 133 17.23 -8.38 7.83
C ILE A 133 18.06 -8.24 6.56
N ASP A 134 17.95 -7.10 5.89
CA ASP A 134 18.81 -6.83 4.74
C ASP A 134 20.26 -6.60 5.19
N GLY A 135 20.49 -5.96 6.35
CA GLY A 135 21.79 -5.98 7.01
C GLY A 135 21.94 -5.07 8.22
N ILE A 136 23.19 -4.89 8.66
CA ILE A 136 23.61 -3.85 9.60
C ILE A 136 24.61 -2.96 8.86
N VAL A 137 24.38 -1.66 8.90
CA VAL A 137 25.28 -0.67 8.31
C VAL A 137 26.05 0.05 9.41
N THR A 138 27.37 0.11 9.28
CA THR A 138 28.26 0.86 10.16
C THR A 138 28.71 2.13 9.45
N ASP A 139 28.60 3.28 10.13
CA ASP A 139 29.09 4.56 9.62
C ASP A 139 30.58 4.83 9.96
N MET A 140 31.10 5.98 9.53
CA MET A 140 32.50 6.38 9.80
C MET A 140 32.79 6.64 11.29
N MET A 141 31.76 6.75 12.11
CA MET A 141 31.85 6.92 13.56
C MET A 141 31.74 5.57 14.29
N PHE A 142 31.72 4.46 13.56
CA PHE A 142 31.54 3.09 14.08
C PHE A 142 30.19 2.88 14.77
N VAL A 143 29.15 3.60 14.32
CA VAL A 143 27.79 3.41 14.83
C VAL A 143 27.07 2.40 13.94
N ASP A 144 26.70 1.27 14.52
CA ASP A 144 25.90 0.24 13.87
C ASP A 144 24.42 0.63 13.85
N THR A 145 23.82 0.51 12.66
CA THR A 145 22.41 0.81 12.43
C THR A 145 21.77 -0.36 11.69
N HIS A 146 20.58 -0.80 12.13
CA HIS A 146 19.82 -1.80 11.38
C HIS A 146 19.45 -1.25 9.99
N TYR A 147 19.64 -2.02 8.94
CA TYR A 147 19.38 -1.62 7.56
C TYR A 147 18.32 -2.53 6.93
N GLU A 148 17.25 -1.91 6.43
CA GLU A 148 16.21 -2.56 5.64
C GLU A 148 16.05 -1.81 4.30
N HIS A 149 15.96 -2.52 3.20
CA HIS A 149 15.89 -1.99 1.85
C HIS A 149 14.59 -2.40 1.16
N LYS A 150 13.96 -1.47 0.44
CA LYS A 150 12.71 -1.73 -0.30
C LYS A 150 12.74 -1.05 -1.67
N GLY A 151 12.30 -1.76 -2.70
CA GLY A 151 12.09 -1.19 -4.03
C GLY A 151 10.62 -0.84 -4.25
N LEU A 152 10.31 0.43 -4.53
CA LEU A 152 8.94 0.89 -4.82
C LEU A 152 8.81 1.51 -6.21
N ASN A 153 7.58 1.50 -6.74
CA ASN A 153 7.26 2.22 -7.97
C ASN A 153 7.28 3.74 -7.73
N HIS A 154 7.42 4.51 -8.81
CA HIS A 154 7.52 5.96 -8.74
C HIS A 154 6.34 6.65 -8.04
N PHE A 155 5.11 6.20 -8.25
CA PHE A 155 3.94 6.86 -7.63
C PHE A 155 3.94 6.68 -6.11
N THR A 156 4.13 5.46 -5.62
CA THR A 156 4.23 5.20 -4.17
C THR A 156 5.41 5.95 -3.56
N PHE A 157 6.54 6.01 -4.27
CA PHE A 157 7.73 6.74 -3.83
C PHE A 157 7.45 8.24 -3.62
N GLU A 158 6.82 8.92 -4.57
CA GLU A 158 6.51 10.36 -4.44
C GLU A 158 5.43 10.62 -3.38
N LYS A 159 4.40 9.78 -3.28
CA LYS A 159 3.38 9.89 -2.22
C LYS A 159 3.98 9.86 -0.82
N ILE A 160 4.93 8.94 -0.61
CA ILE A 160 5.64 8.84 0.66
C ILE A 160 6.44 10.12 0.93
N TRP A 161 7.18 10.64 -0.05
CA TRP A 161 7.97 11.86 0.14
C TRP A 161 7.12 13.09 0.46
N ASN A 162 5.98 13.23 -0.24
CA ASN A 162 5.02 14.30 0.00
C ASN A 162 4.24 14.15 1.31
N SER A 163 4.57 13.14 2.14
CA SER A 163 3.92 12.83 3.41
C SER A 163 2.42 12.54 3.27
N GLU A 164 1.97 12.11 2.08
CA GLU A 164 0.59 11.69 1.84
C GLU A 164 0.30 10.31 2.45
N ALA A 165 1.32 9.44 2.51
CA ALA A 165 1.22 8.11 3.09
C ALA A 165 2.60 7.59 3.53
N TYR A 166 2.84 7.46 4.84
CA TYR A 166 4.06 6.82 5.35
C TYR A 166 4.01 5.29 5.14
N PRO A 167 5.15 4.63 4.86
CA PRO A 167 5.22 3.20 4.60
C PRO A 167 5.15 2.38 5.90
N GLN A 168 3.99 2.41 6.56
CA GLN A 168 3.79 1.85 7.90
C GLN A 168 4.12 0.35 7.97
N ASP A 169 3.88 -0.40 6.88
CA ASP A 169 4.23 -1.83 6.83
C ASP A 169 5.73 -2.08 6.97
N TYR A 170 6.56 -1.27 6.30
CA TYR A 170 8.01 -1.40 6.36
C TYR A 170 8.58 -0.83 7.66
N ILE A 171 7.98 0.23 8.20
CA ILE A 171 8.34 0.77 9.53
C ILE A 171 8.07 -0.28 10.60
N THR A 172 6.91 -0.95 10.54
CA THR A 172 6.55 -2.05 11.46
C THR A 172 7.54 -3.20 11.36
N GLN A 173 7.90 -3.58 10.14
CA GLN A 173 8.92 -4.61 9.90
C GLN A 173 10.27 -4.22 10.54
N CYS A 174 10.73 -2.98 10.34
CA CYS A 174 11.96 -2.48 10.94
C CYS A 174 11.94 -2.54 12.47
N CYS A 175 10.82 -2.16 13.11
CA CYS A 175 10.70 -2.19 14.56
C CYS A 175 10.69 -3.61 15.14
N ILE A 176 10.05 -4.57 14.45
CA ILE A 176 10.12 -6.00 14.85
C ILE A 176 11.56 -6.50 14.80
N TYR A 177 12.29 -6.19 13.73
CA TYR A 177 13.69 -6.59 13.60
C TYR A 177 14.58 -5.89 14.61
N GLN A 178 14.45 -4.58 14.79
CA GLN A 178 15.22 -3.85 15.77
C GLN A 178 14.97 -4.38 17.19
N ARG A 179 13.73 -4.74 17.53
CA ARG A 179 13.44 -5.39 18.80
C ARG A 179 14.19 -6.70 18.96
N GLY A 180 14.13 -7.58 17.96
CA GLY A 180 14.85 -8.86 17.97
C GLY A 180 16.36 -8.67 18.08
N ILE A 181 16.94 -7.72 17.33
CA ILE A 181 18.37 -7.38 17.38
C ILE A 181 18.75 -6.89 18.77
N ARG A 182 18.02 -5.93 19.34
CA ARG A 182 18.38 -5.32 20.63
C ARG A 182 18.26 -6.28 21.80
N VAL A 183 17.24 -7.15 21.79
CA VAL A 183 17.02 -8.12 22.85
C VAL A 183 18.02 -9.28 22.78
N ASN A 184 18.34 -9.76 21.57
CA ASN A 184 19.06 -11.02 21.41
C ASN A 184 20.51 -10.89 20.93
N LEU A 185 20.88 -9.78 20.30
CA LEU A 185 22.17 -9.65 19.58
C LEU A 185 22.99 -8.46 20.04
N ASN A 186 22.48 -7.24 19.88
CA ASN A 186 23.21 -6.01 20.17
C ASN A 186 22.26 -4.91 20.70
N PRO A 187 22.28 -4.61 22.02
CA PRO A 187 21.39 -3.61 22.63
C PRO A 187 21.66 -2.17 22.17
N ASP A 188 22.84 -1.89 21.61
CA ASP A 188 23.27 -0.56 21.20
C ASP A 188 22.69 -0.12 19.84
N ILE A 189 22.17 -1.06 19.03
CA ILE A 189 21.51 -0.76 17.75
C ILE A 189 20.11 -0.21 18.02
N THR A 190 20.04 1.09 18.31
CA THR A 190 18.81 1.81 18.67
C THR A 190 18.06 2.40 17.48
N ARG A 191 18.66 2.37 16.29
CA ARG A 191 18.12 2.98 15.07
C ARG A 191 18.02 1.98 13.93
N SER A 192 17.09 2.25 13.03
CA SER A 192 16.94 1.55 11.75
C SER A 192 16.97 2.58 10.63
N VAL A 193 17.65 2.26 9.53
CA VAL A 193 17.55 2.94 8.25
C VAL A 193 16.65 2.10 7.35
N LEU A 194 15.49 2.63 6.99
CA LEU A 194 14.68 2.09 5.91
C LEU A 194 15.06 2.82 4.62
N LEU A 195 15.83 2.16 3.74
CA LEU A 195 16.23 2.69 2.45
C LEU A 195 15.23 2.26 1.38
N ILE A 196 14.61 3.22 0.72
CA ILE A 196 13.66 3.00 -0.37
C ILE A 196 14.29 3.43 -1.69
N LYS A 197 14.34 2.51 -2.65
CA LYS A 197 14.74 2.78 -4.03
C LYS A 197 13.52 2.94 -4.92
N ASN A 198 13.51 3.99 -5.73
CA ASN A 198 12.58 4.13 -6.83
C ASN A 198 13.00 3.21 -7.99
N LYS A 199 12.21 2.17 -8.25
CA LYS A 199 12.50 1.18 -9.32
C LYS A 199 12.53 1.81 -10.73
N ASN A 200 11.85 2.94 -10.93
CA ASN A 200 11.74 3.59 -12.24
C ASN A 200 12.87 4.57 -12.53
N THR A 201 13.38 5.27 -11.51
CA THR A 201 14.34 6.38 -11.69
C THR A 201 15.70 6.13 -11.05
N ALA A 202 15.84 5.05 -10.28
CA ALA A 202 16.99 4.76 -9.41
C ALA A 202 17.29 5.85 -8.36
N ALA A 203 16.34 6.76 -8.10
CA ALA A 203 16.41 7.67 -6.95
C ALA A 203 16.27 6.89 -5.64
N TYR A 204 16.86 7.43 -4.57
CA TYR A 204 16.76 6.87 -3.22
C TYR A 204 16.08 7.84 -2.27
N MET A 205 15.43 7.28 -1.26
CA MET A 205 14.92 7.96 -0.09
C MET A 205 15.19 7.10 1.13
N ASP A 206 15.65 7.67 2.23
CA ASP A 206 15.83 6.95 3.48
C ASP A 206 14.99 7.53 4.62
N PHE A 207 14.70 6.67 5.59
CA PHE A 207 14.07 7.02 6.86
C PHE A 207 15.01 6.59 7.97
N LEU A 208 15.38 7.52 8.83
CA LEU A 208 16.01 7.19 10.10
C LEU A 208 14.92 7.01 11.15
N ILE A 209 14.74 5.77 11.58
CA ILE A 209 13.70 5.34 12.52
C ILE A 209 14.38 5.05 13.86
N GLU A 210 14.00 5.79 14.89
CA GLU A 210 14.34 5.48 16.27
C GLU A 210 13.19 4.68 16.88
N TYR A 211 13.48 3.56 17.54
CA TYR A 211 12.44 2.74 18.17
C TYR A 211 12.72 2.54 19.66
N ASP A 212 11.71 2.86 20.46
CA ASP A 212 11.72 2.75 21.91
C ASP A 212 11.12 1.41 22.35
N LEU A 213 11.95 0.57 22.96
CA LEU A 213 11.55 -0.76 23.41
C LEU A 213 10.54 -0.74 24.54
N GLU A 214 10.62 0.26 25.42
CA GLU A 214 9.81 0.33 26.63
C GLU A 214 8.39 0.79 26.30
N SER A 215 8.27 1.92 25.59
CA SER A 215 6.98 2.44 25.14
C SER A 215 6.42 1.74 23.90
N ASP A 216 7.22 0.88 23.23
CA ASP A 216 6.88 0.25 21.95
C ASP A 216 6.50 1.27 20.86
N THR A 217 7.25 2.37 20.79
CA THR A 217 6.96 3.51 19.88
C THR A 217 8.07 3.72 18.87
N ALA A 218 7.69 3.88 17.60
CA ALA A 218 8.59 4.26 16.52
C ALA A 218 8.50 5.76 16.23
N TYR A 219 9.65 6.39 16.01
CA TYR A 219 9.80 7.80 15.67
C TYR A 219 10.60 7.92 14.37
N ILE A 220 10.03 8.58 13.36
CA ILE A 220 10.80 9.00 12.18
C ILE A 220 11.44 10.36 12.52
N ILE A 221 12.76 10.37 12.66
CA ILE A 221 13.52 11.57 13.06
C ILE A 221 14.26 12.22 11.90
N GLU A 222 14.49 11.49 10.81
CA GLU A 222 15.05 12.05 9.58
C GLU A 222 14.48 11.32 8.37
N MET A 223 14.24 12.09 7.31
CA MET A 223 13.99 11.60 5.96
C MET A 223 14.89 12.33 4.99
N SER A 224 15.54 11.63 4.07
CA SER A 224 16.34 12.27 3.02
C SER A 224 16.09 11.67 1.65
N ARG A 225 16.33 12.46 0.59
CA ARG A 225 16.36 12.02 -0.80
C ARG A 225 17.77 12.07 -1.35
N SER A 226 18.03 11.24 -2.36
CA SER A 226 19.27 11.29 -3.14
C SER A 226 19.48 12.62 -3.90
N SER A 227 18.46 13.50 -3.97
CA SER A 227 18.62 14.88 -4.46
C SER A 227 19.35 15.80 -3.47
N GLY A 228 19.53 15.36 -2.22
CA GLY A 228 20.06 16.16 -1.11
C GLY A 228 19.00 16.86 -0.27
N GLU A 229 17.72 16.78 -0.66
CA GLU A 229 16.61 17.28 0.16
C GLU A 229 16.46 16.45 1.43
N LYS A 230 16.17 17.13 2.55
CA LYS A 230 16.04 16.52 3.86
C LYS A 230 14.89 17.13 4.66
N VAL A 231 14.22 16.29 5.42
CA VAL A 231 13.31 16.67 6.50
C VAL A 231 13.90 16.09 7.77
N VAL A 232 14.13 16.93 8.77
CA VAL A 232 14.76 16.55 10.04
C VAL A 232 13.80 16.92 11.16
N GLY A 233 13.44 15.93 11.97
CA GLY A 233 12.72 16.11 13.24
C GLY A 233 13.63 15.83 14.43
N SER A 234 13.02 15.71 15.61
CA SER A 234 13.68 15.22 16.82
C SER A 234 12.81 14.17 17.51
N ARG A 235 13.24 13.69 18.67
CA ARG A 235 12.39 12.79 19.47
C ARG A 235 11.20 13.53 20.08
N GLU A 236 11.36 14.81 20.37
CA GLU A 236 10.32 15.70 20.91
C GLU A 236 9.37 16.19 19.81
N GLU A 237 9.90 16.44 18.60
CA GLU A 237 9.15 16.87 17.42
C GLU A 237 9.46 15.96 16.22
N PRO A 238 9.01 14.69 16.26
CA PRO A 238 9.27 13.72 15.20
C PRO A 238 8.45 14.03 13.95
N ILE A 239 8.94 13.59 12.79
CA ILE A 239 8.23 13.71 11.51
C ILE A 239 6.96 12.85 11.51
N PHE A 240 7.07 11.65 12.11
CA PHE A 240 5.97 10.71 12.25
C PHE A 240 6.16 9.83 13.49
N VAL A 241 5.06 9.45 14.13
CA VAL A 241 5.04 8.60 15.33
C VAL A 241 4.09 7.44 15.13
N MET A 242 4.51 6.25 15.56
CA MET A 242 3.67 5.06 15.58
C MET A 242 3.81 4.33 16.92
N GLU A 243 2.78 4.46 17.75
CA GLU A 243 2.74 3.88 19.10
C GLU A 243 2.28 2.42 19.08
N ASN A 244 2.73 1.63 20.07
CA ASN A 244 2.41 0.21 20.24
C ASN A 244 2.67 -0.61 18.97
N ILE A 245 3.71 -0.27 18.20
CA ILE A 245 3.87 -0.76 16.83
C ILE A 245 4.08 -2.28 16.78
N VAL A 246 4.92 -2.85 17.65
CA VAL A 246 5.17 -4.31 17.67
C VAL A 246 3.99 -5.03 18.34
N ARG A 247 3.42 -4.47 19.40
CA ARG A 247 2.24 -5.06 20.08
C ARG A 247 1.04 -5.15 19.15
N ASN A 248 0.75 -4.10 18.39
CA ASN A 248 -0.34 -4.08 17.41
C ASN A 248 -0.13 -5.12 16.31
N ALA A 249 1.11 -5.24 15.82
CA ALA A 249 1.48 -6.25 14.84
C ALA A 249 1.28 -7.69 15.36
N MET A 250 1.65 -7.96 16.61
CA MET A 250 1.43 -9.26 17.24
C MET A 250 -0.05 -9.53 17.54
N ALA A 251 -0.79 -8.53 18.01
CA ALA A 251 -2.23 -8.63 18.24
C ALA A 251 -2.97 -9.01 16.95
N LYS A 252 -2.56 -8.44 15.81
CA LYS A 252 -3.08 -8.80 14.50
C LYS A 252 -2.81 -10.27 14.13
N PHE A 253 -1.60 -10.79 14.35
CA PHE A 253 -1.33 -12.20 14.10
C PHE A 253 -2.15 -13.14 15.00
N ARG A 254 -2.29 -12.78 16.27
CA ARG A 254 -3.16 -13.48 17.21
C ARG A 254 -4.62 -13.45 16.76
N GLU A 255 -5.11 -12.32 16.25
CA GLU A 255 -6.48 -12.19 15.71
C GLU A 255 -6.69 -13.06 14.47
N VAL A 256 -5.73 -13.13 13.56
CA VAL A 256 -5.76 -14.07 12.43
C VAL A 256 -5.91 -15.51 12.91
N TYR A 257 -5.13 -15.91 13.92
CA TYR A 257 -5.25 -17.25 14.51
C TYR A 257 -6.63 -17.49 15.13
N LEU A 258 -7.18 -16.53 15.88
CA LEU A 258 -8.50 -16.66 16.49
C LEU A 258 -9.59 -16.82 15.42
N HIS A 259 -9.49 -16.08 14.31
CA HIS A 259 -10.40 -16.25 13.18
C HIS A 259 -10.30 -17.63 12.54
N VAL A 260 -9.08 -18.15 12.36
CA VAL A 260 -8.83 -19.50 11.86
C VAL A 260 -9.44 -20.56 12.78
N GLN A 261 -9.20 -20.48 14.09
CA GLN A 261 -9.76 -21.42 15.08
C GLN A 261 -11.29 -21.39 15.10
N ASN A 262 -11.88 -20.21 14.99
CA ASN A 262 -13.33 -20.03 15.03
C ASN A 262 -14.02 -20.29 13.67
N GLY A 263 -13.27 -20.50 12.59
CA GLY A 263 -13.82 -20.60 11.23
C GLY A 263 -14.55 -19.32 10.80
N THR A 264 -14.06 -18.16 11.25
CA THR A 264 -14.66 -16.84 10.97
C THR A 264 -13.70 -15.98 10.14
N PHE A 265 -14.19 -14.86 9.61
CA PHE A 265 -13.38 -13.89 8.89
C PHE A 265 -13.50 -12.51 9.54
N PRO A 266 -12.46 -11.69 9.52
CA PRO A 266 -12.55 -10.29 9.93
C PRO A 266 -13.39 -9.49 8.92
N ASP A 267 -13.83 -8.32 9.36
CA ASP A 267 -14.47 -7.32 8.49
C ASP A 267 -13.54 -6.91 7.33
N ARG A 268 -14.13 -6.48 6.21
CA ARG A 268 -13.35 -6.04 5.05
C ARG A 268 -12.74 -4.67 5.33
N GLN A 269 -11.41 -4.63 5.40
CA GLN A 269 -10.65 -3.41 5.66
C GLN A 269 -10.74 -2.39 4.51
N TYR A 270 -10.86 -2.87 3.27
CA TYR A 270 -10.83 -2.07 2.06
C TYR A 270 -12.14 -2.14 1.29
N GLU A 271 -12.41 -1.08 0.52
CA GLU A 271 -13.53 -1.06 -0.42
C GLU A 271 -13.24 -1.92 -1.64
N LEU A 272 -14.29 -2.36 -2.33
CA LEU A 272 -14.16 -3.18 -3.54
C LEU A 272 -13.34 -2.49 -4.64
N SER A 273 -13.39 -1.16 -4.71
CA SER A 273 -12.62 -0.36 -5.66
C SER A 273 -11.23 0.05 -5.17
N ASP A 274 -10.81 -0.36 -3.97
CA ASP A 274 -9.46 -0.08 -3.49
C ASP A 274 -8.45 -0.86 -4.33
N TRP A 275 -7.38 -0.19 -4.75
CA TRP A 275 -6.33 -0.80 -5.56
C TRP A 275 -5.70 -2.02 -4.87
N ARG A 276 -5.67 -2.07 -3.52
CA ARG A 276 -5.17 -3.24 -2.77
C ARG A 276 -6.01 -4.48 -3.05
N CYS A 277 -7.32 -4.32 -3.30
CA CYS A 277 -8.21 -5.41 -3.67
C CYS A 277 -7.96 -5.89 -5.11
N ASP A 278 -7.58 -5.00 -6.03
CA ASP A 278 -7.25 -5.38 -7.41
C ASP A 278 -6.04 -6.33 -7.49
N TYR A 279 -5.05 -6.12 -6.61
CA TYR A 279 -3.87 -7.00 -6.49
C TYR A 279 -4.05 -8.16 -5.52
N CYS A 280 -5.18 -8.23 -4.81
CA CYS A 280 -5.43 -9.29 -3.83
C CYS A 280 -5.78 -10.60 -4.57
N PRO A 281 -5.07 -11.71 -4.35
CA PRO A 281 -5.35 -12.97 -5.03
C PRO A 281 -6.75 -13.56 -4.75
N TRP A 282 -7.45 -13.06 -3.72
CA TRP A 282 -8.83 -13.42 -3.36
C TRP A 282 -9.83 -12.28 -3.59
N GLY A 283 -9.40 -11.17 -4.18
CA GLY A 283 -10.16 -9.92 -4.27
C GLY A 283 -11.12 -9.85 -5.45
N THR A 284 -11.33 -10.93 -6.20
CA THR A 284 -12.22 -10.88 -7.36
C THR A 284 -13.67 -10.73 -6.90
N ILE A 285 -14.47 -10.05 -7.71
CA ILE A 285 -15.89 -9.75 -7.42
C ILE A 285 -16.72 -11.02 -7.20
N GLU A 286 -16.47 -12.03 -8.02
CA GLU A 286 -17.10 -13.35 -7.92
C GLU A 286 -16.30 -14.29 -6.99
N GLY A 287 -15.23 -13.76 -6.40
CA GLY A 287 -14.26 -14.50 -5.62
C GLY A 287 -14.63 -14.65 -4.16
N THR A 288 -13.80 -15.43 -3.48
CA THR A 288 -13.87 -15.78 -2.07
C THR A 288 -14.09 -14.55 -1.18
N CYS A 289 -13.41 -13.43 -1.43
CA CYS A 289 -13.52 -12.28 -0.53
C CYS A 289 -14.84 -11.53 -0.61
N TRP A 290 -15.44 -11.45 -1.79
CA TRP A 290 -16.65 -10.66 -2.04
C TRP A 290 -17.90 -11.52 -2.19
N GLN A 291 -17.78 -12.83 -2.01
CA GLN A 291 -18.92 -13.73 -1.90
C GLN A 291 -19.83 -13.27 -0.74
N GLY A 292 -21.14 -13.21 -1.01
CA GLY A 292 -22.13 -12.76 -0.02
C GLY A 292 -22.18 -11.25 0.22
N PHE A 293 -21.33 -10.47 -0.45
CA PHE A 293 -21.23 -9.03 -0.20
C PHE A 293 -22.51 -8.27 -0.56
N GLU A 294 -23.27 -8.73 -1.55
CA GLU A 294 -24.54 -8.08 -1.93
C GLU A 294 -25.59 -8.21 -0.82
N GLU A 295 -25.69 -9.38 -0.20
CA GLU A 295 -26.57 -9.65 0.93
C GLU A 295 -26.14 -8.86 2.17
N GLU A 296 -24.84 -8.87 2.49
CA GLU A 296 -24.26 -8.08 3.57
C GLU A 296 -24.53 -6.59 3.39
N TYR A 297 -24.29 -6.07 2.19
CA TYR A 297 -24.52 -4.66 1.84
C TYR A 297 -26.01 -4.29 1.88
N SER A 298 -26.88 -5.22 1.47
CA SER A 298 -28.33 -5.01 1.49
C SER A 298 -28.91 -5.02 2.90
N ALA A 299 -28.25 -5.70 3.84
CA ALA A 299 -28.60 -5.75 5.25
C ALA A 299 -28.22 -4.47 6.02
N LEU A 300 -27.38 -3.59 5.44
CA LEU A 300 -27.04 -2.29 6.04
C LEU A 300 -28.28 -1.40 6.16
N ALA A 301 -28.36 -0.65 7.27
CA ALA A 301 -29.49 0.23 7.54
C ALA A 301 -29.60 1.35 6.49
N THR A 302 -30.83 1.70 6.13
CA THR A 302 -31.15 2.75 5.13
C THR A 302 -31.51 4.09 5.74
N ASN A 303 -31.63 4.16 7.07
CA ASN A 303 -32.16 5.30 7.81
C ASN A 303 -31.20 5.72 8.92
N GLY A 304 -29.94 5.97 8.56
CA GLY A 304 -28.95 6.57 9.47
C GLY A 304 -29.10 8.09 9.55
N VAL A 305 -28.78 8.67 10.70
CA VAL A 305 -28.51 10.11 10.83
C VAL A 305 -27.01 10.24 11.02
N LEU A 306 -26.36 11.07 10.20
CA LEU A 306 -24.94 11.41 10.37
C LEU A 306 -24.88 12.81 10.95
N ASP A 307 -24.60 12.89 12.25
CA ASP A 307 -24.45 14.16 12.96
C ASP A 307 -23.03 14.72 12.77
N GLY A 308 -22.89 16.03 12.54
CA GLY A 308 -21.60 16.73 12.55
C GLY A 308 -20.79 16.69 11.26
N ILE A 309 -21.42 16.31 10.14
CA ILE A 309 -20.76 16.20 8.82
C ILE A 309 -21.28 17.23 7.80
N GLU A 310 -22.15 18.14 8.25
CA GLU A 310 -22.81 19.13 7.41
C GLU A 310 -21.81 20.02 6.67
N ASP A 311 -20.72 20.41 7.33
CA ASP A 311 -19.66 21.25 6.77
C ASP A 311 -18.87 20.51 5.67
N ILE A 312 -18.61 19.22 5.85
CA ILE A 312 -17.93 18.36 4.86
C ILE A 312 -18.80 18.21 3.61
N LEU A 313 -20.10 17.98 3.78
CA LEU A 313 -21.04 17.87 2.66
C LEU A 313 -21.25 19.20 1.94
N ALA A 314 -21.26 20.32 2.68
CA ALA A 314 -21.29 21.65 2.08
C ALA A 314 -20.06 21.89 1.19
N LYS A 315 -18.85 21.52 1.66
CA LYS A 315 -17.62 21.57 0.86
C LYS A 315 -17.71 20.70 -0.39
N TYR A 316 -18.18 19.45 -0.28
CA TYR A 316 -18.35 18.58 -1.45
C TYR A 316 -19.25 19.19 -2.53
N ILE A 317 -20.39 19.75 -2.11
CA ILE A 317 -21.36 20.34 -3.03
C ILE A 317 -20.81 21.62 -3.66
N GLN A 318 -20.09 22.43 -2.88
CA GLN A 318 -19.40 23.61 -3.40
C GLN A 318 -18.34 23.22 -4.43
N ALA A 319 -17.45 22.27 -4.11
CA ALA A 319 -16.44 21.76 -5.05
C ALA A 319 -17.08 21.18 -6.34
N ASN A 320 -18.19 20.45 -6.20
CA ASN A 320 -18.91 19.90 -7.34
C ASN A 320 -19.67 20.97 -8.16
N ALA A 321 -20.17 22.02 -7.51
CA ALA A 321 -20.75 23.20 -8.15
C ALA A 321 -19.68 24.04 -8.85
N ASP A 322 -18.47 24.14 -8.28
CA ASP A 322 -17.32 24.83 -8.87
C ASP A 322 -16.77 24.06 -10.08
N LEU A 323 -16.72 22.72 -10.01
CA LEU A 323 -16.45 21.86 -11.17
C LEU A 323 -17.57 21.97 -12.23
N GLY A 324 -18.83 22.09 -11.80
CA GLY A 324 -19.99 22.26 -12.69
C GLY A 324 -20.07 23.63 -13.37
N THR A 325 -19.70 24.71 -12.67
CA THR A 325 -19.65 26.08 -13.19
C THR A 325 -18.40 26.31 -14.05
N LYS A 326 -17.30 25.58 -13.81
CA LYS A 326 -16.15 25.50 -14.75
C LYS A 326 -16.45 24.67 -16.01
N LYS A 327 -17.47 23.79 -15.97
CA LYS A 327 -18.13 23.20 -17.16
C LYS A 327 -19.25 24.10 -17.71
N ASN A 328 -19.06 25.41 -17.69
CA ASN A 328 -19.96 26.34 -18.38
C ASN A 328 -19.88 26.08 -19.90
N PRO A 329 -21.00 26.05 -20.65
CA PRO A 329 -20.96 25.98 -22.11
C PRO A 329 -20.11 27.09 -22.75
N GLY A 330 -19.97 28.23 -22.07
CA GLY A 330 -19.06 29.31 -22.47
C GLY A 330 -17.58 28.95 -22.37
N PHE A 331 -17.17 28.16 -21.37
CA PHE A 331 -15.78 27.71 -21.18
C PHE A 331 -15.42 26.55 -22.12
N GLU A 332 -16.36 25.66 -22.41
CA GLU A 332 -16.15 24.56 -23.36
C GLU A 332 -16.12 25.10 -24.80
N GLN A 333 -16.95 26.11 -25.12
CA GLN A 333 -16.86 26.85 -26.38
C GLN A 333 -15.60 27.72 -26.45
N GLU A 334 -15.21 28.40 -25.37
CA GLU A 334 -13.92 29.10 -25.30
C GLU A 334 -12.75 28.13 -25.45
N TYR A 335 -12.79 26.93 -24.87
CA TYR A 335 -11.77 25.89 -25.00
C TYR A 335 -11.71 25.33 -26.42
N ILE A 336 -12.86 25.08 -27.05
CA ILE A 336 -12.96 24.65 -28.46
C ILE A 336 -12.50 25.77 -29.39
N ASP A 337 -12.85 27.02 -29.11
CA ASP A 337 -12.40 28.21 -29.86
C ASP A 337 -10.91 28.48 -29.63
N LEU A 338 -10.37 28.27 -28.43
CA LEU A 338 -8.95 28.42 -28.11
C LEU A 338 -8.15 27.33 -28.82
N LYS A 339 -8.63 26.08 -28.79
CA LYS A 339 -8.05 24.95 -29.51
C LYS A 339 -8.12 25.17 -31.03
N GLY A 340 -9.23 25.70 -31.54
CA GLY A 340 -9.40 26.09 -32.94
C GLY A 340 -8.49 27.24 -33.34
N LYS A 341 -8.30 28.25 -32.48
CA LYS A 341 -7.35 29.35 -32.66
C LYS A 341 -5.90 28.87 -32.60
N ILE A 342 -5.55 27.96 -31.70
CA ILE A 342 -4.22 27.34 -31.61
C ILE A 342 -3.91 26.55 -32.87
N ILE A 343 -4.86 25.76 -33.38
CA ILE A 343 -4.71 25.00 -34.63
C ILE A 343 -4.61 25.95 -35.84
N ALA A 344 -5.45 26.99 -35.93
CA ALA A 344 -5.40 27.99 -37.00
C ALA A 344 -4.13 28.88 -36.95
N LEU A 345 -3.60 29.15 -35.76
CA LEU A 345 -2.32 29.86 -35.55
C LEU A 345 -1.11 28.98 -35.91
N PHE A 346 -1.22 27.66 -35.71
CA PHE A 346 -0.24 26.66 -36.17
C PHE A 346 -0.10 26.66 -37.70
N ASP A 347 -1.19 26.97 -38.42
CA ASP A 347 -1.22 26.98 -39.88
C ASP A 347 -0.75 28.31 -40.51
N GLN A 348 -0.59 29.41 -39.76
CA GLN A 348 -0.37 30.75 -40.36
C GLN A 348 0.83 31.62 -39.93
N ALA A 349 1.54 31.44 -38.80
CA ALA A 349 2.68 32.35 -38.54
C ALA A 349 3.72 31.88 -37.52
N ASN A 350 4.98 31.91 -37.95
CA ASN A 350 6.19 31.46 -37.23
C ASN A 350 6.85 32.54 -36.35
N GLU A 351 6.18 33.67 -36.08
CA GLU A 351 6.79 34.81 -35.36
C GLU A 351 5.95 35.34 -34.18
N PHE A 352 4.62 35.19 -34.20
CA PHE A 352 3.75 35.50 -33.04
C PHE A 352 3.83 34.43 -31.93
N LEU A 353 4.13 33.18 -32.30
CA LEU A 353 4.21 32.04 -31.38
C LEU A 353 5.41 32.11 -30.41
N LYS A 354 6.45 32.91 -30.69
CA LYS A 354 7.61 33.00 -29.78
C LYS A 354 7.33 33.82 -28.51
N THR A 355 6.38 34.74 -28.56
CA THR A 355 6.17 35.72 -27.47
C THR A 355 5.06 35.32 -26.50
N ASN A 356 3.97 34.71 -26.99
CA ASN A 356 2.76 34.48 -26.17
C ASN A 356 2.45 32.99 -25.89
N LEU A 357 3.08 32.06 -26.61
CA LEU A 357 2.88 30.62 -26.39
C LEU A 357 3.33 30.16 -24.99
N PRO A 358 4.45 30.66 -24.42
CA PRO A 358 4.83 30.29 -23.05
C PRO A 358 3.77 30.68 -22.01
N GLU A 359 3.17 31.86 -22.12
CA GLU A 359 2.14 32.35 -21.19
C GLU A 359 0.83 31.54 -21.31
N LEU A 360 0.40 31.23 -22.53
CA LEU A 360 -0.79 30.38 -22.76
C LEU A 360 -0.57 28.95 -22.26
N CYS A 361 0.61 28.38 -22.47
CA CYS A 361 0.96 27.06 -21.91
C CYS A 361 1.02 27.10 -20.38
N ALA A 362 1.57 28.17 -19.78
CA ALA A 362 1.59 28.34 -18.34
C ALA A 362 0.17 28.43 -17.76
N TYR A 363 -0.70 29.26 -18.36
CA TYR A 363 -2.10 29.38 -17.95
C TYR A 363 -2.89 28.07 -18.12
N TYR A 364 -2.62 27.31 -19.19
CA TYR A 364 -3.23 25.99 -19.38
C TYR A 364 -2.80 25.00 -18.29
N LEU A 365 -1.50 24.94 -17.98
CA LEU A 365 -0.98 24.05 -16.94
C LEU A 365 -1.48 24.45 -15.55
N GLU A 366 -1.58 25.75 -15.26
CA GLU A 366 -2.15 26.29 -14.02
C GLU A 366 -3.65 25.94 -13.91
N THR A 367 -4.43 26.19 -14.97
CA THR A 367 -5.87 25.86 -15.00
C THR A 367 -6.09 24.36 -14.83
N LYS A 368 -5.27 23.53 -15.48
CA LYS A 368 -5.30 22.08 -15.31
C LYS A 368 -4.96 21.68 -13.87
N GLY A 369 -3.91 22.27 -13.28
CA GLY A 369 -3.55 22.04 -11.87
C GLY A 369 -4.70 22.38 -10.91
N HIS A 370 -5.45 23.45 -11.17
CA HIS A 370 -6.64 23.78 -10.39
C HIS A 370 -7.79 22.78 -10.56
N ILE A 371 -7.96 22.19 -11.74
CA ILE A 371 -8.96 21.13 -11.96
C ILE A 371 -8.53 19.86 -11.23
N ASP A 372 -7.28 19.45 -11.39
CA ASP A 372 -6.73 18.25 -10.76
C ASP A 372 -6.80 18.36 -9.22
N ALA A 373 -6.47 19.52 -8.64
CA ALA A 373 -6.59 19.77 -7.19
C ALA A 373 -8.04 19.71 -6.68
N LEU A 374 -9.01 20.24 -7.45
CA LEU A 374 -10.43 20.16 -7.09
C LEU A 374 -10.99 18.74 -7.24
N GLU A 375 -10.51 17.96 -8.20
CA GLU A 375 -10.86 16.54 -8.33
C GLU A 375 -10.28 15.73 -7.16
N GLU A 376 -9.06 16.03 -6.75
CA GLU A 376 -8.43 15.42 -5.57
C GLU A 376 -9.18 15.74 -4.28
N GLU A 377 -9.52 17.01 -4.03
CA GLU A 377 -10.34 17.42 -2.89
C GLU A 377 -11.71 16.73 -2.90
N LYS A 378 -12.34 16.63 -4.07
CA LYS A 378 -13.62 15.93 -4.23
C LYS A 378 -13.51 14.44 -3.90
N GLU A 379 -12.47 13.74 -4.34
CA GLU A 379 -12.28 12.32 -4.02
C GLU A 379 -11.88 12.10 -2.56
N ALA A 380 -11.12 13.01 -1.95
CA ALA A 380 -10.81 12.99 -0.52
C ALA A 380 -12.11 13.09 0.31
N VAL A 381 -12.98 14.06 0.00
CA VAL A 381 -14.26 14.23 0.69
C VAL A 381 -15.19 13.03 0.47
N LYS A 382 -15.22 12.43 -0.73
CA LYS A 382 -15.98 11.20 -0.96
C LYS A 382 -15.49 10.05 -0.08
N THR A 383 -14.17 9.93 0.08
CA THR A 383 -13.56 8.89 0.91
C THR A 383 -13.99 9.06 2.37
N GLU A 384 -13.88 10.27 2.91
CA GLU A 384 -14.33 10.61 4.27
C GLU A 384 -15.82 10.30 4.49
N VAL A 385 -16.69 10.66 3.53
CA VAL A 385 -18.13 10.34 3.62
C VAL A 385 -18.39 8.83 3.59
N ARG A 386 -17.64 8.06 2.80
CA ARG A 386 -17.76 6.59 2.78
C ARG A 386 -17.29 5.97 4.09
N ASP A 387 -16.22 6.48 4.67
CA ASP A 387 -15.68 6.05 5.96
C ASP A 387 -16.73 6.23 7.07
N LEU A 388 -17.36 7.41 7.12
CA LEU A 388 -18.44 7.72 8.06
C LEU A 388 -19.67 6.81 7.90
N LEU A 389 -20.09 6.54 6.66
CA LEU A 389 -21.19 5.60 6.39
C LEU A 389 -20.87 4.19 6.89
N ARG A 390 -19.62 3.75 6.70
CA ARG A 390 -19.11 2.45 7.13
C ARG A 390 -19.05 2.33 8.65
N GLU A 391 -18.50 3.33 9.34
CA GLU A 391 -18.44 3.38 10.80
C GLU A 391 -19.84 3.29 11.43
N ASN A 392 -20.81 3.98 10.83
CA ASN A 392 -22.21 3.99 11.27
C ASN A 392 -23.03 2.79 10.75
N ARG A 393 -22.42 1.90 9.96
CA ARG A 393 -23.06 0.71 9.35
C ARG A 393 -24.36 1.04 8.60
N VAL A 394 -24.36 2.14 7.85
CA VAL A 394 -25.51 2.61 7.05
C VAL A 394 -25.11 2.79 5.60
N ARG A 395 -26.00 2.45 4.67
CA ARG A 395 -25.80 2.69 3.21
C ARG A 395 -26.43 3.99 2.73
N LYS A 396 -27.42 4.48 3.47
CA LYS A 396 -28.11 5.75 3.20
C LYS A 396 -28.34 6.49 4.50
N ALA A 397 -28.04 7.78 4.48
CA ALA A 397 -28.18 8.65 5.65
C ALA A 397 -28.63 10.06 5.27
N THR A 398 -29.20 10.74 6.26
CA THR A 398 -29.43 12.19 6.22
C THR A 398 -28.39 12.89 7.06
N ALA A 399 -27.86 13.99 6.54
CA ALA A 399 -26.91 14.86 7.21
C ALA A 399 -27.31 16.31 6.94
N GLY A 400 -27.94 16.96 7.92
CA GLY A 400 -28.63 18.23 7.73
C GLY A 400 -29.61 18.20 6.54
N PRO A 401 -29.49 19.12 5.56
CA PRO A 401 -30.37 19.19 4.40
C PRO A 401 -29.95 18.25 3.26
N TYR A 402 -29.06 17.28 3.50
CA TYR A 402 -28.50 16.42 2.47
C TYR A 402 -28.90 14.96 2.68
N ILE A 403 -29.15 14.27 1.57
CA ILE A 403 -29.33 12.83 1.49
C ILE A 403 -28.08 12.27 0.85
N VAL A 404 -27.38 11.41 1.61
CA VAL A 404 -26.23 10.65 1.17
C VAL A 404 -26.68 9.21 0.91
N ASP A 405 -26.42 8.72 -0.29
CA ASP A 405 -26.82 7.39 -0.76
C ASP A 405 -25.60 6.71 -1.39
N ASN A 406 -24.99 5.77 -0.66
CA ASN A 406 -24.02 4.87 -1.22
C ASN A 406 -24.79 3.65 -1.72
N ARG A 407 -24.77 3.42 -3.03
CA ARG A 407 -25.44 2.28 -3.66
C ARG A 407 -24.46 1.43 -4.43
N LEU A 408 -24.70 0.12 -4.44
CA LEU A 408 -23.95 -0.81 -5.26
C LEU A 408 -24.63 -0.93 -6.62
N ASP A 409 -24.07 -0.31 -7.66
CA ASP A 409 -24.57 -0.46 -9.02
C ASP A 409 -23.89 -1.65 -9.71
N LYS A 410 -24.72 -2.52 -10.31
CA LYS A 410 -24.28 -3.62 -11.16
C LYS A 410 -24.14 -3.11 -12.59
N TYR A 411 -22.97 -3.25 -13.19
CA TYR A 411 -22.78 -3.00 -14.61
C TYR A 411 -22.12 -4.20 -15.27
N SER A 412 -22.60 -4.51 -16.47
CA SER A 412 -22.03 -5.56 -17.30
C SER A 412 -20.99 -4.93 -18.22
N TYR A 413 -19.73 -5.33 -18.11
CA TYR A 413 -18.68 -4.90 -19.01
C TYR A 413 -18.39 -6.00 -20.02
N LEU A 414 -18.49 -5.66 -21.31
CA LEU A 414 -18.18 -6.58 -22.39
C LEU A 414 -16.73 -6.38 -22.83
N ASN A 415 -15.84 -7.31 -22.50
CA ASN A 415 -14.46 -7.25 -22.96
C ASN A 415 -14.37 -7.68 -24.44
N ARG A 416 -14.45 -6.70 -25.34
CA ARG A 416 -14.50 -6.92 -26.80
C ARG A 416 -13.25 -7.56 -27.38
N GLU A 417 -12.10 -7.42 -26.71
CA GLU A 417 -10.82 -8.00 -27.16
C GLU A 417 -10.77 -9.53 -27.01
N LYS A 418 -11.71 -10.11 -26.26
CA LYS A 418 -11.75 -11.55 -25.97
C LYS A 418 -12.83 -12.33 -26.75
N LEU A 419 -13.47 -11.73 -27.78
CA LEU A 419 -14.75 -12.25 -28.29
C LEU A 419 -14.78 -12.67 -29.77
N ASP A 420 -15.01 -13.96 -29.98
CA ASP A 420 -15.74 -14.52 -31.14
C ASP A 420 -17.27 -14.36 -30.93
N PRO A 421 -18.10 -14.20 -31.98
CA PRO A 421 -19.56 -14.07 -31.88
C PRO A 421 -20.30 -15.05 -30.95
N GLY A 422 -19.82 -16.28 -30.76
CA GLY A 422 -20.40 -17.24 -29.80
C GLY A 422 -19.94 -17.06 -28.34
N ALA A 423 -18.93 -16.22 -28.10
CA ALA A 423 -18.29 -16.02 -26.79
C ALA A 423 -18.88 -14.84 -25.99
N VAL A 424 -19.78 -14.03 -26.58
CA VAL A 424 -20.29 -12.77 -26.00
C VAL A 424 -20.89 -12.96 -24.60
N MET A 425 -21.66 -14.04 -24.38
CA MET A 425 -22.15 -14.38 -23.04
C MET A 425 -21.05 -14.79 -22.07
N ARG A 426 -19.98 -15.44 -22.54
CA ARG A 426 -18.85 -15.89 -21.70
C ARG A 426 -17.90 -14.76 -21.31
N ALA A 427 -17.81 -13.68 -22.09
CA ALA A 427 -16.95 -12.53 -21.74
C ALA A 427 -17.72 -11.31 -21.20
N THR A 428 -18.99 -11.50 -20.85
CA THR A 428 -19.74 -10.50 -20.09
C THR A 428 -19.35 -10.65 -18.62
N GLU A 429 -18.42 -9.82 -18.16
CA GLU A 429 -18.03 -9.76 -16.75
C GLU A 429 -19.03 -8.88 -16.01
N LYS A 430 -19.63 -9.40 -14.94
CA LYS A 430 -20.40 -8.58 -14.01
C LYS A 430 -19.42 -7.85 -13.12
N ARG A 431 -19.47 -6.52 -13.12
CA ARG A 431 -18.72 -5.70 -12.19
C ARG A 431 -19.69 -4.93 -11.31
N PHE A 432 -19.27 -4.67 -10.09
CA PHE A 432 -19.99 -3.83 -9.15
C PHE A 432 -19.16 -2.59 -8.92
N LYS A 433 -19.83 -1.44 -8.84
CA LYS A 433 -19.20 -0.19 -8.46
C LYS A 433 -20.07 0.44 -7.40
N GLN A 434 -19.44 0.79 -6.28
CA GLN A 434 -20.09 1.63 -5.29
C GLN A 434 -20.18 3.05 -5.83
N ILE A 435 -21.40 3.57 -5.90
CA ILE A 435 -21.69 4.92 -6.35
C ILE A 435 -22.22 5.68 -5.15
N LEU A 436 -21.44 6.67 -4.71
CA LEU A 436 -21.86 7.64 -3.72
C LEU A 436 -22.60 8.78 -4.42
N THR A 437 -23.86 9.00 -4.03
CA THR A 437 -24.68 10.12 -4.49
C THR A 437 -25.00 11.02 -3.29
N ILE A 438 -24.72 12.31 -3.43
CA ILE A 438 -25.06 13.33 -2.43
C ILE A 438 -26.01 14.33 -3.10
N ARG A 439 -27.20 14.54 -2.53
CA ARG A 439 -28.23 15.44 -3.07
C ARG A 439 -29.03 16.13 -1.97
N ARG A 440 -29.68 17.25 -2.29
CA ARG A 440 -30.73 17.84 -1.43
C ARG A 440 -32.05 17.09 -1.62
N PRO A 441 -32.89 16.93 -0.57
CA PRO A 441 -34.29 16.55 -0.74
C PRO A 441 -34.95 17.53 -1.70
N ASN A 442 -35.69 17.01 -2.70
CA ASN A 442 -36.50 17.83 -3.59
C ASN A 442 -37.67 18.48 -2.84
#